data_AF-A0A2V8QUS0-F1
#
_entry.id   AF-A0A2V8QUS0-F1
#
_cell.length_a   1.000
_cell.length_b   1.000
_cell.length_c   1.000
_cell.angle_alpha   90.00
_cell.angle_beta   90.00
_cell.angle_gamma   90.00
#
_symmetry.space_group_name_H-M   'P 1'
#
loop_
_entity.id
_entity.type
_entity.pdbx_description
1 polymer ?
#
loop_
_entity_poly.entity_id
_entity_poly.type
_entity_poly.pdbx_seq_one_letter_code
_entity_poly.pdbx_strand_id
1 'polypeptide(L)'
;MLSTLEQLATALSVLSNLRQLTISIGWSLLLWFSVVVANLLLCRAFGLRFGISQVLFVLGCSMVGSVVPTPGGAAGAFHAATGAALVLLGVGREQAAAVAIVLHLVDFGP
;
A
#
# COMPACT_ATOMS: atom_id res chain seq x y z
N MET A 1 16.01 -3.50 27.49
CA MET A 1 17.05 -2.74 26.77
C MET A 1 18.15 -3.62 26.18
N LEU A 2 18.70 -4.60 26.91
CA LEU A 2 19.64 -5.57 26.32
C LEU A 2 18.99 -6.41 25.20
N SER A 3 17.73 -6.87 25.37
CA SER A 3 17.02 -7.64 24.34
C SER A 3 16.74 -6.85 23.05
N THR A 4 16.45 -5.55 23.15
CA THR A 4 16.19 -4.69 21.98
C THR A 4 17.46 -4.43 21.18
N LEU A 5 18.62 -4.34 21.83
CA LEU A 5 19.92 -4.19 21.17
C LEU A 5 20.36 -5.50 20.49
N GLU A 6 20.11 -6.65 21.11
CA GLU A 6 20.37 -7.96 20.49
C GLU A 6 19.43 -8.23 19.30
N GLN A 7 18.15 -7.86 19.42
CA GLN A 7 17.19 -7.94 18.31
C GLN A 7 17.59 -7.02 17.16
N LEU A 8 18.01 -5.79 17.45
CA LEU A 8 18.55 -4.88 16.44
C LEU A 8 19.83 -5.43 15.81
N ALA A 9 20.80 -5.92 16.59
CA ALA A 9 22.02 -6.52 16.07
C ALA A 9 21.73 -7.74 15.17
N THR A 10 20.75 -8.55 15.55
CA THR A 10 20.30 -9.70 14.75
C THR A 10 19.59 -9.27 13.46
N ALA A 11 18.71 -8.26 13.53
CA ALA A 11 18.06 -7.69 12.33
C ALA A 11 19.06 -7.01 11.38
N LEU A 12 20.03 -6.28 11.93
CA LEU A 12 21.13 -5.67 11.16
C LEU A 12 22.15 -6.71 10.69
N SER A 13 22.19 -7.93 11.22
CA SER A 13 23.05 -8.99 10.70
C SER A 13 22.67 -9.39 9.26
N VAL A 14 21.43 -9.15 8.83
CA VAL A 14 21.06 -9.26 7.41
C VAL A 14 21.84 -8.27 6.54
N LEU A 15 22.21 -7.10 7.06
CA LEU A 15 23.05 -6.12 6.36
C LEU A 15 24.51 -6.58 6.27
N SER A 16 24.97 -7.51 7.13
CA SER A 16 26.32 -8.08 7.04
C SER A 16 26.42 -9.14 5.93
N ASN A 17 25.29 -9.64 5.43
CA ASN A 17 25.22 -10.56 4.30
C ASN A 17 24.56 -9.90 3.09
N LEU A 18 25.40 -9.29 2.23
CA LEU A 18 24.97 -8.58 1.03
C LEU A 18 24.07 -9.44 0.11
N ARG A 19 24.24 -10.77 0.08
CA ARG A 19 23.39 -11.69 -0.67
C ARG A 19 21.99 -11.79 -0.07
N GLN A 20 21.87 -11.93 1.24
CA GLN A 20 20.55 -11.97 1.89
C GLN A 20 19.83 -10.62 1.77
N LEU A 21 20.57 -9.52 1.93
CA LEU A 21 20.04 -8.17 1.74
C LEU A 21 19.48 -7.96 0.33
N THR A 22 20.25 -8.32 -0.71
CA THR A 22 19.82 -8.16 -2.11
C THR A 22 18.62 -9.03 -2.46
N ILE A 23 18.55 -10.27 -1.94
CA ILE A 23 17.38 -11.13 -2.11
C ILE A 23 16.14 -10.51 -1.47
N SER A 24 16.26 -10.01 -0.23
CA SER A 24 15.14 -9.37 0.49
C SER A 24 14.65 -8.10 -0.20
N ILE A 25 15.57 -7.24 -0.67
CA ILE A 25 15.22 -6.05 -1.46
C ILE A 25 14.53 -6.48 -2.76
N GLY A 26 15.05 -7.49 -3.45
CA GLY A 26 14.46 -7.99 -4.70
C GLY A 26 13.02 -8.47 -4.52
N TRP A 27 12.76 -9.28 -3.49
CA TRP A 27 11.40 -9.73 -3.17
C TRP A 27 10.49 -8.58 -2.74
N SER A 28 11.02 -7.60 -1.99
CA SER A 28 10.25 -6.43 -1.58
C SER A 28 9.84 -5.58 -2.78
N LEU A 29 10.76 -5.32 -3.70
CA LEU A 29 10.48 -4.59 -4.93
C LEU A 29 9.48 -5.34 -5.82
N LEU A 30 9.61 -6.67 -5.94
CA LEU A 30 8.69 -7.49 -6.74
C LEU A 30 7.27 -7.47 -6.14
N LEU A 31 7.15 -7.56 -4.82
CA LEU A 31 5.89 -7.46 -4.11
C LEU A 31 5.25 -6.08 -4.34
N TRP A 32 5.98 -5.00 -4.10
CA TRP A 32 5.46 -3.64 -4.29
C TRP A 32 5.12 -3.35 -5.76
N PHE A 33 5.92 -3.83 -6.69
CA PHE A 33 5.61 -3.77 -8.11
C PHE A 33 4.28 -4.46 -8.42
N SER A 34 4.07 -5.66 -7.86
CA SER A 34 2.82 -6.42 -8.04
C SER A 34 1.61 -5.65 -7.50
N VAL A 35 1.75 -5.00 -6.33
CA VAL A 35 0.70 -4.13 -5.75
C VAL A 35 0.38 -2.94 -6.68
N VAL A 36 1.41 -2.26 -7.18
CA VAL A 36 1.20 -1.12 -8.11
C VAL A 36 0.51 -1.58 -9.40
N VAL A 37 0.89 -2.74 -9.95
CA VAL A 37 0.25 -3.30 -11.13
C VAL A 37 -1.21 -3.68 -10.85
N ALA A 38 -1.50 -4.33 -9.72
CA ALA A 38 -2.87 -4.68 -9.32
C ALA A 38 -3.74 -3.43 -9.20
N ASN A 39 -3.26 -2.38 -8.52
CA ASN A 39 -4.00 -1.14 -8.33
C ASN A 39 -4.19 -0.39 -9.65
N LEU A 40 -3.19 -0.42 -10.54
CA LEU A 40 -3.34 0.13 -11.89
C LEU A 40 -4.42 -0.62 -12.67
N LEU A 41 -4.40 -1.96 -12.68
CA LEU A 41 -5.40 -2.77 -13.37
C LEU A 41 -6.80 -2.56 -12.80
N LEU A 42 -6.92 -2.43 -11.48
CA LEU A 42 -8.19 -2.12 -10.83
C LEU A 42 -8.70 -0.74 -11.26
N CYS A 43 -7.87 0.31 -11.22
CA CYS A 43 -8.25 1.61 -11.74
C CYS A 43 -8.76 1.52 -13.19
N ARG A 44 -8.11 0.73 -14.05
CA ARG A 44 -8.55 0.50 -15.43
C ARG A 44 -9.89 -0.24 -15.50
N ALA A 45 -10.12 -1.22 -14.63
CA ALA A 45 -11.39 -1.95 -14.55
C ALA A 45 -12.57 -1.03 -14.18
N PHE A 46 -12.31 0.00 -13.36
CA PHE A 46 -13.27 1.05 -13.05
C PHE A 46 -13.33 2.17 -14.11
N GLY A 47 -12.63 2.03 -15.23
CA GLY A 47 -12.63 3.02 -16.32
C GLY A 47 -11.73 4.25 -16.08
N LEU A 48 -10.90 4.25 -15.03
CA LEU A 48 -9.98 5.34 -14.73
C LEU A 48 -8.72 5.22 -15.59
N ARG A 49 -8.44 6.25 -16.40
CA ARG A 49 -7.25 6.33 -17.27
C ARG A 49 -6.00 6.81 -16.51
N PHE A 50 -5.78 6.26 -15.32
CA PHE A 50 -4.65 6.65 -14.48
C PHE A 50 -3.34 6.09 -15.02
N GLY A 51 -2.28 6.87 -14.87
CA GLY A 51 -0.90 6.43 -15.04
C GLY A 51 -0.31 5.94 -13.71
N ILE A 52 0.96 5.53 -13.76
CA ILE A 52 1.67 4.99 -12.60
C ILE A 52 1.77 6.04 -11.48
N SER A 53 2.02 7.31 -11.81
CA SER A 53 2.15 8.39 -10.83
C SER A 53 0.88 8.60 -10.01
N GLN A 54 -0.30 8.56 -10.65
CA GLN A 54 -1.58 8.67 -9.95
C GLN A 54 -1.82 7.47 -9.03
N VAL A 55 -1.51 6.26 -9.50
CA VAL A 55 -1.65 5.03 -8.70
C VAL A 55 -0.74 5.06 -7.48
N LEU A 56 0.53 5.48 -7.64
CA LEU A 56 1.46 5.64 -6.52
C LEU A 56 1.00 6.71 -5.53
N PHE A 57 0.43 7.82 -6.01
CA PHE A 57 -0.14 8.85 -5.15
C PHE A 57 -1.29 8.28 -4.30
N VAL A 58 -2.24 7.58 -4.94
CA VAL A 58 -3.37 6.94 -4.23
C VAL A 58 -2.85 5.92 -3.23
N LEU A 59 -1.95 5.02 -3.64
CA LEU A 59 -1.33 4.00 -2.78
C LEU A 59 -0.64 4.63 -1.56
N GLY A 60 0.10 5.72 -1.75
CA GLY A 60 0.74 6.45 -0.66
C GLY A 60 -0.27 6.99 0.36
N CYS A 61 -1.35 7.62 -0.10
CA CYS A 61 -2.44 8.06 0.77
C CYS A 61 -3.13 6.88 1.48
N SER A 62 -3.37 5.78 0.77
CA SER A 62 -3.93 4.55 1.30
C SER A 62 -3.09 3.99 2.45
N MET A 63 -1.76 3.92 2.29
CA MET A 63 -0.83 3.47 3.33
C MET A 63 -0.90 4.33 4.59
N VAL A 64 -0.95 5.66 4.43
CA VAL A 64 -1.11 6.57 5.56
C VAL A 64 -2.43 6.30 6.29
N GLY A 65 -3.51 6.02 5.55
CA GLY A 65 -4.79 5.59 6.13
C GLY A 65 -4.70 4.26 6.88
N SER A 66 -3.98 3.27 6.35
CA SER A 66 -3.83 1.93 6.96
C SER A 66 -3.12 1.92 8.31
N VAL A 67 -2.31 2.94 8.61
CA VAL A 67 -1.59 3.00 9.89
C VAL A 67 -2.35 3.75 10.98
N VAL A 68 -3.49 4.37 10.65
CA VAL A 68 -4.33 5.07 11.63
C VAL A 68 -5.09 4.02 12.46
N PRO A 69 -4.98 4.05 13.80
CA PRO A 69 -5.66 3.08 14.66
C PRO A 69 -7.15 3.39 14.75
N THR A 70 -7.94 2.87 13.82
CA THR A 70 -9.41 2.90 13.88
C THR A 70 -9.98 1.51 14.21
N PRO A 71 -11.18 1.42 14.82
CA PRO A 71 -11.89 0.16 14.95
C PRO A 71 -11.99 -0.57 13.59
N GLY A 72 -11.94 -1.91 13.60
CA GLY A 72 -12.01 -2.71 12.38
C GLY A 72 -10.70 -2.78 11.58
N GLY A 73 -9.53 -2.63 12.23
CA GLY A 73 -8.23 -2.85 11.58
C GLY A 73 -7.86 -1.78 10.56
N ALA A 74 -8.10 -0.50 10.87
CA ALA A 74 -7.82 0.66 10.01
C ALA A 74 -8.66 0.79 8.72
N ALA A 75 -9.64 -0.10 8.48
CA ALA A 75 -10.45 -0.10 7.25
C ALA A 75 -11.12 1.26 6.95
N GLY A 76 -11.71 1.89 7.97
CA GLY A 76 -12.38 3.19 7.80
C GLY A 76 -11.43 4.31 7.41
N ALA A 77 -10.25 4.38 8.05
CA ALA A 77 -9.24 5.38 7.72
C ALA A 77 -8.62 5.13 6.33
N PHE A 78 -8.40 3.87 5.96
CA PHE A 78 -7.98 3.51 4.61
C PHE A 78 -8.99 3.97 3.56
N HIS A 79 -10.28 3.65 3.72
CA HIS A 79 -11.33 4.05 2.76
C HIS A 79 -11.43 5.56 2.63
N ALA A 80 -11.37 6.28 3.77
CA ALA A 80 -11.43 7.73 3.78
C ALA A 80 -10.23 8.36 3.05
N ALA A 81 -9.00 7.94 3.37
CA ALA A 81 -7.79 8.49 2.75
C ALA A 81 -7.69 8.15 1.26
N THR A 82 -7.99 6.91 0.88
CA THR A 82 -7.98 6.44 -0.51
C THR A 82 -9.06 7.15 -1.34
N GLY A 83 -10.28 7.22 -0.82
CA GLY A 83 -11.40 7.91 -1.47
C GLY A 83 -11.12 9.40 -1.64
N ALA A 84 -10.56 10.06 -0.63
CA ALA A 84 -10.16 11.46 -0.72
C ALA A 84 -9.07 11.68 -1.78
N ALA A 85 -8.05 10.82 -1.84
CA ALA A 85 -7.01 10.90 -2.87
C ALA A 85 -7.58 10.75 -4.29
N LEU A 86 -8.52 9.84 -4.49
CA LEU A 86 -9.21 9.65 -5.78
C LEU A 86 -10.05 10.88 -6.16
N VAL A 87 -10.78 11.47 -5.20
CA VAL A 87 -11.55 12.70 -5.42
C VAL A 87 -10.65 13.88 -5.75
N LEU A 88 -9.49 14.00 -5.09
CA LEU A 88 -8.48 15.03 -5.42
C LEU A 88 -7.95 14.87 -6.86
N LEU A 89 -7.90 13.65 -7.37
CA LEU A 89 -7.55 13.35 -8.76
C LEU A 89 -8.72 13.49 -9.75
N GLY A 90 -9.88 14.00 -9.30
CA GLY A 90 -11.04 14.29 -10.15
C GLY A 90 -12.03 13.14 -10.31
N VAL A 91 -11.92 12.06 -9.53
CA VAL A 91 -12.87 10.95 -9.55
C VAL A 91 -14.16 11.34 -8.81
N GLY A 92 -15.33 10.99 -9.37
CA GLY A 92 -16.61 11.23 -8.71
C GLY A 92 -16.70 10.50 -7.37
N ARG A 93 -17.36 11.10 -6.36
CA ARG A 93 -17.36 10.60 -4.96
C ARG A 93 -17.86 9.15 -4.83
N GLU A 94 -18.91 8.79 -5.54
CA GLU A 94 -19.47 7.43 -5.51
C GLU A 94 -18.49 6.41 -6.11
N GLN A 95 -17.91 6.72 -7.27
CA GLN A 95 -16.90 5.89 -7.92
C GLN A 95 -15.63 5.78 -7.08
N ALA A 96 -15.20 6.88 -6.44
CA ALA A 96 -14.05 6.90 -5.55
C ALA A 96 -14.26 5.99 -4.33
N ALA A 97 -15.45 6.02 -3.72
CA ALA A 97 -15.80 5.13 -2.62
C ALA A 97 -15.80 3.66 -3.07
N ALA A 98 -16.41 3.36 -4.23
CA ALA A 98 -16.43 2.01 -4.78
C ALA A 98 -15.02 1.47 -5.06
N VAL A 99 -14.16 2.28 -5.69
CA VAL A 99 -12.76 1.92 -5.94
C VAL A 99 -12.00 1.72 -4.63
N ALA A 100 -12.17 2.60 -3.63
CA ALA A 100 -11.49 2.47 -2.34
C ALA A 100 -11.88 1.18 -1.59
N ILE A 101 -13.16 0.79 -1.63
CA ILE A 101 -13.64 -0.45 -1.01
C ILE A 101 -13.03 -1.67 -1.73
N VAL A 102 -13.06 -1.69 -3.06
CA VAL A 102 -12.54 -2.83 -3.82
C VAL A 102 -11.01 -2.90 -3.75
N LEU A 103 -10.30 -1.76 -3.73
CA LEU A 103 -8.86 -1.72 -3.46
C LEU A 103 -8.53 -2.37 -2.12
N HIS A 104 -9.25 -2.01 -1.05
CA HIS A 104 -9.03 -2.60 0.27
C HIS A 104 -9.21 -4.13 0.25
N LEU A 105 -10.21 -4.62 -0.49
CA LEU A 105 -10.46 -6.05 -0.63
C LEU A 105 -9.37 -6.74 -1.47
N VAL A 106 -8.85 -6.12 -2.52
CA VAL A 106 -7.76 -6.68 -3.33
C VAL A 106 -6.45 -6.72 -2.55
N ASP A 107 -6.15 -5.68 -1.77
CA ASP A 107 -4.88 -5.54 -1.06
C ASP A 107 -4.86 -6.32 0.28
N PHE A 108 -6.01 -6.46 0.95
CA PHE A 108 -6.10 -7.04 2.30
C PHE A 108 -7.16 -8.13 2.46
N GLY A 109 -7.87 -8.50 1.39
CA GLY A 109 -8.82 -9.61 1.41
C GLY A 109 -8.14 -10.96 1.69
N PRO A 110 -8.94 -11.98 2.06
CA PRO A 110 -8.44 -13.34 2.31
C PRO A 110 -7.91 -14.02 1.04
#